data_AF-A0A7K9BM04-F1
#
_entry.id   AF-A0A7K9BM04-F1
#
_cell.length_a   1.000
_cell.length_b   1.000
_cell.length_c   1.000
_cell.angle_alpha   90.00
_cell.angle_beta   90.00
_cell.angle_gamma   90.00
#
_symmetry.space_group_name_H-M   'P 1'
#
loop_
_entity.id
_entity.type
_entity.pdbx_description
1 polymer ?
#
loop_
_entity_poly.entity_id
_entity_poly.type
_entity_poly.pdbx_seq_one_letter_code
_entity_poly.pdbx_strand_id
1 'polypeptide(L)' 'SPFVCGECGKSFTTRCTLLQHKLIHTGEKPFTCPDCRKGFRWSSHLSRHRRVHSGEKLYSCADCGQSFSLTGNLNAHHR' A
#
# COMPACT_ATOMS: atom_id res chain seq x y z
N SER A 1 -21.71 -11.68 -0.37
CA SER A 1 -20.77 -10.80 -1.07
C SER A 1 -21.05 -10.92 -2.57
N PRO A 2 -21.73 -9.94 -3.21
CA PRO A 2 -22.37 -10.15 -4.52
C PRO A 2 -21.41 -10.03 -5.71
N PHE A 3 -20.22 -9.46 -5.54
CA PHE A 3 -19.28 -9.23 -6.65
C PHE A 3 -18.17 -10.27 -6.62
N VAL A 4 -18.19 -11.21 -7.55
CA VAL A 4 -17.21 -12.30 -7.62
C VAL A 4 -16.19 -12.03 -8.72
N CYS A 5 -14.91 -12.26 -8.43
CA CYS A 5 -13.84 -12.21 -9.42
C CYS A 5 -13.86 -13.47 -10.27
N GLY A 6 -14.05 -13.34 -11.58
CA GLY A 6 -14.07 -14.48 -12.50
C GLY A 6 -12.73 -15.20 -12.63
N GLU A 7 -11.60 -14.57 -12.28
CA GLU A 7 -10.27 -15.15 -12.44
C GLU A 7 -9.83 -15.99 -11.25
N CYS A 8 -10.31 -15.70 -10.04
CA CYS A 8 -9.89 -16.41 -8.82
C CYS A 8 -11.03 -16.76 -7.86
N GLY A 9 -12.29 -16.49 -8.22
CA GLY A 9 -13.47 -16.81 -7.40
C GLY A 9 -13.63 -15.98 -6.11
N LYS A 10 -12.71 -15.05 -5.81
CA LYS A 10 -12.82 -14.20 -4.62
C LYS A 10 -14.06 -13.30 -4.68
N SER A 11 -14.74 -13.16 -3.55
CA SER A 11 -15.95 -12.35 -3.44
C SER A 11 -15.70 -11.02 -2.73
N PHE A 12 -16.36 -9.96 -3.20
CA PHE A 12 -16.21 -8.59 -2.73
C PHE A 12 -17.58 -7.95 -2.45
N THR A 13 -17.63 -7.12 -1.40
CA THR A 13 -18.86 -6.47 -0.95
C THR A 13 -19.30 -5.35 -1.87
N THR A 14 -18.36 -4.75 -2.63
CA THR A 14 -18.64 -3.65 -3.55
C THR A 14 -18.01 -3.87 -4.92
N ARG A 15 -18.63 -3.30 -5.96
CA ARG A 15 -18.07 -3.32 -7.32
C ARG A 15 -16.70 -2.63 -7.38
N CYS A 16 -16.54 -1.51 -6.67
CA CYS A 16 -15.28 -0.76 -6.64
C CYS A 16 -14.11 -1.60 -6.11
N THR A 17 -14.33 -2.36 -5.02
CA THR A 17 -13.30 -3.24 -4.46
C THR A 17 -12.97 -4.42 -5.37
N LEU A 18 -13.97 -4.98 -6.07
CA LEU A 18 -13.73 -5.96 -7.13
C LEU A 18 -12.87 -5.38 -8.27
N LEU A 19 -13.20 -4.19 -8.78
CA LEU A 19 -12.44 -3.56 -9.87
C LEU A 19 -10.98 -3.28 -9.45
N GLN A 20 -10.77 -2.75 -8.25
CA GLN A 20 -9.44 -2.55 -7.69
C GLN A 20 -8.68 -3.87 -7.50
N HIS A 21 -9.38 -4.95 -7.13
CA HIS A 21 -8.80 -6.28 -7.04
C HIS A 21 -8.37 -6.83 -8.41
N LYS A 22 -9.10 -6.55 -9.50
CA LYS A 22 -8.71 -7.03 -10.84
C LYS A 22 -7.35 -6.52 -11.29
N LEU A 23 -6.89 -5.36 -10.80
CA LEU A 23 -5.54 -4.86 -11.03
C LEU A 23 -4.45 -5.83 -10.52
N ILE A 24 -4.79 -6.76 -9.62
CA ILE A 24 -3.92 -7.85 -9.17
C ILE A 24 -3.57 -8.78 -10.32
N HIS A 25 -4.56 -9.11 -11.14
CA HIS A 25 -4.41 -10.04 -12.23
C HIS A 25 -3.77 -9.40 -13.47
N THR A 26 -4.18 -8.17 -13.82
CA THR A 26 -3.62 -7.46 -14.97
C THR A 26 -2.18 -6.98 -14.73
N GLY A 27 -1.75 -6.90 -13.47
CA GLY A 27 -0.46 -6.32 -13.10
C GLY A 27 -0.40 -4.80 -13.28
N GLU A 28 -1.52 -4.16 -13.66
CA GLU A 28 -1.59 -2.72 -13.88
C GLU A 28 -1.27 -1.94 -12.61
N LYS A 29 -0.54 -0.84 -12.79
CA LYS A 29 -0.06 0.05 -11.73
C LYS A 29 -0.38 1.49 -12.11
N PRO A 30 -1.63 1.95 -11.90
CA PRO A 30 -2.08 3.26 -12.37
C PRO A 30 -1.35 4.44 -11.71
N PHE A 31 -0.74 4.23 -10.55
CA PHE A 31 -0.12 5.29 -9.77
C PHE A 31 1.39 5.22 -9.88
N THR A 32 2.00 6.18 -10.57
CA THR A 32 3.45 6.20 -10.82
C THR A 32 4.13 7.26 -9.97
N CYS A 33 5.26 6.90 -9.35
CA CYS A 33 6.09 7.85 -8.63
C CYS A 33 6.73 8.84 -9.63
N PRO A 34 6.55 10.17 -9.45
CA PRO A 34 7.16 11.14 -10.36
C PRO A 34 8.68 11.13 -10.27
N ASP A 35 9.24 10.83 -9.09
CA ASP A 35 10.68 10.96 -8.81
C ASP A 35 11.48 9.77 -9.37
N CYS A 36 10.95 8.55 -9.31
CA CYS A 36 11.67 7.33 -9.71
C CYS A 36 10.93 6.44 -10.71
N ARG A 37 9.76 6.87 -11.20
CA ARG A 37 8.90 6.14 -12.16
C ARG A 37 8.42 4.76 -11.70
N LYS A 38 8.60 4.42 -10.42
CA LYS A 38 8.06 3.17 -9.85
C LYS A 38 6.53 3.22 -9.81
N GLY A 39 5.88 2.20 -10.39
CA GLY A 39 4.43 2.05 -10.39
C GLY A 39 3.87 1.37 -9.15
N PHE A 40 2.66 1.75 -8.76
CA PHE A 40 1.88 1.21 -7.65
C PHE A 40 0.44 0.96 -8.09
N ARG A 41 -0.16 -0.10 -7.52
CA ARG A 41 -1.56 -0.45 -7.75
C ARG A 41 -2.54 0.46 -7.02
N TRP A 42 -2.13 1.02 -5.87
CA TRP A 42 -2.99 1.81 -4.99
C TRP A 42 -2.31 3.14 -4.66
N SER A 43 -3.10 4.22 -4.63
CA SER A 43 -2.61 5.57 -4.32
C SER A 43 -1.96 5.65 -2.94
N SER A 44 -2.55 5.00 -1.93
CA SER A 44 -2.00 4.93 -0.57
C SER A 44 -0.60 4.30 -0.53
N HIS A 45 -0.32 3.34 -1.40
CA HIS A 45 1.01 2.74 -1.51
C HIS A 45 2.02 3.69 -2.16
N LEU A 46 1.61 4.47 -3.16
CA LEU A 46 2.45 5.53 -3.73
C LEU A 46 2.74 6.62 -2.68
N SER A 47 1.72 7.12 -1.98
CA SER A 47 1.90 8.13 -0.93
C SER A 47 2.86 7.66 0.15
N ARG A 48 2.73 6.40 0.58
CA ARG A 48 3.65 5.77 1.52
C ARG A 48 5.07 5.65 0.96
N HIS A 49 5.21 5.25 -0.30
CA HIS A 49 6.50 5.10 -0.96
C HIS A 49 7.26 6.43 -1.06
N ARG A 50 6.55 7.55 -1.28
CA ARG A 50 7.19 8.88 -1.36
C ARG A 50 7.97 9.25 -0.09
N ARG A 51 7.66 8.65 1.07
CA ARG A 51 8.44 8.80 2.31
C ARG A 51 9.89 8.32 2.19
N VAL A 52 10.16 7.41 1.25
CA VAL A 52 11.53 6.96 0.95
C VAL A 52 12.34 8.09 0.32
N HIS A 53 11.71 8.96 -0.46
CA HIS A 53 12.37 10.11 -1.09
C HIS A 53 12.51 11.28 -0.13
N SER A 54 11.47 11.57 0.67
CA SER A 54 11.52 12.69 1.63
C SER A 54 12.28 12.37 2.92
N GLY A 55 12.51 11.10 3.23
CA GLY A 55 13.06 10.67 4.52
C GLY A 55 12.08 10.84 5.70
N GLU A 56 10.79 11.10 5.43
CA GLU A 56 9.78 11.33 6.47
C GLU A 56 9.64 10.11 7.40
N LYS A 57 9.81 10.34 8.71
CA LYS A 57 9.65 9.36 9.78
C LYS A 57 8.60 9.85 10.77
N LEU A 58 7.39 9.32 10.68
CA LEU A 58 6.23 9.78 11.45
C LEU A 58 6.01 9.04 12.76
N TYR A 59 6.64 7.87 12.93
CA TYR A 59 6.34 6.97 14.05
C TYR A 59 7.60 6.76 14.88
N SER A 60 7.58 7.19 16.12
CA SER A 60 8.72 7.07 17.03
C SER A 60 8.44 6.03 18.12
N CYS A 61 9.44 5.21 18.41
CA CYS A 61 9.44 4.34 19.59
C CYS A 61 9.64 5.19 20.84
N ALA A 62 8.76 5.04 21.82
CA ALA A 62 8.84 5.80 23.07
C ALA A 62 10.03 5.36 23.96
N ASP A 63 10.43 4.09 23.86
CA ASP A 63 11.46 3.52 24.73
C ASP A 63 12.89 3.88 24.28
N CYS A 64 13.15 3.87 22.96
CA CYS A 64 14.48 4.09 22.40
C CYS A 64 14.61 5.36 21.53
N GLY A 65 13.51 6.07 21.27
CA GLY A 65 13.49 7.27 20.42
C GLY A 65 13.67 7.00 18.92
N GLN A 66 13.80 5.75 18.49
CA GLN A 66 14.00 5.41 17.09
C GLN A 66 12.74 5.74 16.26
N SER A 67 12.92 6.47 15.15
CA SER A 67 11.83 6.87 14.27
C SER A 67 11.77 6.06 12.97
N PHE A 68 10.54 5.75 12.55
CA PHE A 68 10.18 4.91 11.42
C PHE A 68 9.22 5.62 10.47
N SER A 69 9.33 5.33 9.17
CA SER A 69 8.42 5.89 8.16
C SER A 69 7.04 5.24 8.16
N LEU A 70 6.92 4.00 8.67
CA LEU A 70 5.69 3.19 8.68
C LEU A 70 5.39 2.64 10.06
N THR A 71 4.11 2.63 10.47
CA THR A 71 3.65 2.00 11.71
C THR A 71 3.98 0.51 11.75
N GLY A 72 3.90 -0.20 10.61
CA GLY A 72 4.25 -1.62 10.55
C GLY A 72 5.71 -1.89 10.92
N ASN A 73 6.62 -0.97 10.62
CA ASN A 73 8.04 -1.08 10.97
C ASN A 73 8.25 -0.84 12.47
N LEU A 74 7.54 0.14 13.05
CA LEU A 74 7.53 0.35 14.50
C LEU A 74 6.97 -0.88 15.23
N ASN A 75 5.84 -1.42 14.77
CA ASN A 75 5.26 -2.62 15.37
C ASN A 75 6.18 -3.84 15.25
N ALA A 76 6.94 -3.94 14.15
CA ALA A 76 7.95 -5.00 13.99
C ALA A 76 9.16 -4.81 14.91
N HIS A 77 9.52 -3.57 15.22
CA HIS A 77 10.57 -3.23 16.17
C HIS A 77 10.19 -3.61 17.61
N HIS A 78 8.91 -3.57 17.97
CA HIS A 78 8.41 -3.98 19.29
C HIS A 78 8.19 -5.49 19.46
N ARG A 79 8.36 -6.29 18.40
CA ARG A 79 8.25 -7.76 18.47
C ARG A 79 9.61 -8.37 18.74
#